data_AF-A0A7Y0VTG7-F1
#
_entry.id   AF-A0A7Y0VTG7-F1
#
_cell.length_a   1.000
_cell.length_b   1.000
_cell.length_c   1.000
_cell.angle_alpha   90.00
_cell.angle_beta   90.00
_cell.angle_gamma   90.00
#
_symmetry.space_group_name_H-M   'P 1'
#
loop_
_entity.id
_entity.type
_entity.pdbx_description
1 polymer ?
#
loop_
_entity_poly.entity_id
_entity_poly.type
_entity_poly.pdbx_seq_one_letter_code
_entity_poly.pdbx_strand_id
1 'polypeptide(L)' 'MKYLSTLNAAMERFLSRFTPTQFLCAAIALTALNFLLDYTVASYTSIYLSMLSGWLFAMSFLRFRAQ' A
#
# COMPACT_ATOMS: atom_id res chain seq x y z
N MET A 1 -6.06 -18.78 17.10
CA MET A 1 -4.77 -18.08 17.27
C MET A 1 -3.67 -18.55 16.32
N LYS A 2 -3.43 -19.87 16.13
CA LYS A 2 -2.38 -20.38 15.22
C LYS A 2 -2.48 -19.86 13.77
N TYR A 3 -3.69 -19.74 13.24
CA TYR A 3 -3.93 -19.29 11.85
C TYR A 3 -3.55 -17.81 11.61
N LEU A 4 -3.76 -16.96 12.62
CA LEU A 4 -3.38 -15.54 12.55
C LEU A 4 -1.86 -15.37 12.62
N SER A 5 -1.18 -16.18 13.42
CA SER A 5 0.27 -16.22 13.49
C SER A 5 0.90 -16.67 12.16
N THR A 6 0.34 -17.70 11.51
CA THR A 6 0.83 -18.16 10.21
C THR A 6 0.60 -17.12 9.11
N LEU A 7 -0.53 -16.39 9.16
CA LEU A 7 -0.80 -15.30 8.22
C LEU A 7 0.19 -14.14 8.43
N ASN A 8 0.45 -13.76 9.68
CA ASN A 8 1.41 -12.69 9.99
C ASN A 8 2.82 -13.04 9.52
N ALA A 9 3.28 -14.27 9.76
CA ALA A 9 4.58 -14.73 9.28
C ALA A 9 4.68 -14.77 7.74
N ALA A 10 3.59 -15.12 7.05
CA ALA A 10 3.55 -15.06 5.58
C ALA A 10 3.59 -13.62 5.08
N MET A 11 2.88 -12.70 5.73
CA MET A 11 2.91 -11.28 5.43
C MET A 11 4.30 -10.66 5.65
N GLU A 12 4.93 -10.93 6.80
CA GLU A 12 6.29 -10.46 7.07
C GLU A 12 7.29 -10.93 6.01
N ARG A 13 7.22 -12.20 5.59
CA ARG A 13 8.07 -12.74 4.51
C ARG A 13 7.79 -12.10 3.15
N PHE A 14 6.56 -11.72 2.88
CA PHE A 14 6.20 -11.04 1.65
C PHE A 14 6.69 -9.59 1.66
N LEU A 15 6.46 -8.89 2.76
CA LEU A 15 6.79 -7.48 2.94
C LEU A 15 8.30 -7.23 3.10
N SER A 16 9.05 -8.18 3.65
CA SER A 16 10.51 -8.08 3.77
C SER A 16 11.25 -8.10 2.43
N ARG A 17 10.59 -8.55 1.34
CA ARG A 17 11.16 -8.50 -0.02
C ARG A 17 11.04 -7.12 -0.66
N PHE A 18 10.14 -6.27 -0.18
CA PHE A 18 9.90 -4.95 -0.75
C PHE A 18 10.61 -3.88 0.06
N THR A 19 11.28 -2.96 -0.63
CA THR A 19 11.92 -1.84 0.04
C THR A 19 10.89 -0.75 0.36
N PRO A 20 11.08 0.05 1.42
CA PRO A 20 10.20 1.18 1.74
C PRO A 20 10.06 2.17 0.56
N THR A 21 11.11 2.30 -0.25
CA THR A 21 11.09 3.11 -1.48
C THR A 21 10.11 2.60 -2.54
N GLN A 22 9.96 1.27 -2.69
CA GLN A 22 9.00 0.68 -3.63
C GLN A 22 7.55 0.93 -3.19
N PHE A 23 7.28 0.85 -1.88
CA PHE A 23 5.97 1.21 -1.33
C PHE A 23 5.64 2.69 -1.54
N LEU A 24 6.62 3.57 -1.34
CA LEU A 24 6.45 5.00 -1.58
C LEU A 24 6.18 5.29 -3.06
N CYS A 25 6.95 4.70 -3.98
CA CYS A 25 6.71 4.84 -5.42
C CYS A 25 5.32 4.34 -5.82
N ALA A 26 4.87 3.19 -5.29
CA ALA A 26 3.54 2.67 -5.55
C ALA A 26 2.44 3.59 -5.02
N ALA A 27 2.61 4.16 -3.83
CA ALA A 27 1.66 5.12 -3.25
C ALA A 27 1.53 6.39 -4.10
N ILE A 28 2.66 6.94 -4.57
CA ILE A 28 2.68 8.12 -5.45
C ILE A 28 2.00 7.79 -6.78
N ALA A 29 2.34 6.67 -7.40
CA ALA A 29 1.75 6.24 -8.67
C ALA A 29 0.23 6.05 -8.57
N LEU A 30 -0.26 5.40 -7.50
CA LEU A 30 -1.69 5.22 -7.26
C LEU A 30 -2.42 6.54 -6.99
N THR A 31 -1.78 7.46 -6.28
CA THR A 31 -2.35 8.79 -6.03
C THR A 31 -2.47 9.59 -7.32
N ALA A 32 -1.44 9.59 -8.15
CA ALA A 32 -1.46 10.24 -9.46
C ALA A 32 -2.52 9.62 -10.38
N LEU A 33 -2.66 8.29 -10.37
CA LEU A 33 -3.65 7.57 -11.15
C LEU A 33 -5.08 7.86 -10.67
N ASN A 34 -5.29 7.96 -9.35
CA ASN A 34 -6.57 8.36 -8.77
C ASN A 34 -6.95 9.80 -9.17
N PHE A 35 -5.98 10.72 -9.17
CA PHE A 35 -6.18 12.10 -9.64
C PHE A 35 -6.51 12.16 -11.13
N LEU A 36 -5.83 11.35 -11.95
CA LEU A 36 -6.12 11.26 -13.38
C LEU A 36 -7.53 10.72 -13.65
N LEU A 37 -7.98 9.73 -12.88
CA LEU A 37 -9.33 9.17 -13.00
C LEU A 37 -10.40 10.19 -12.60
N ASP A 38 -10.19 10.93 -11.51
CA ASP A 38 -11.07 12.03 -11.08
C ASP A 38 -11.17 13.12 -12.15
N TYR A 39 -10.05 13.41 -12.83
CA TYR A 39 -10.01 14.39 -13.92
C TYR A 39 -10.68 13.92 -15.22
N THR A 40 -10.56 12.63 -15.56
CA THR A 40 -11.01 12.08 -16.85
C THR A 40 -12.43 11.51 -16.81
N VAL A 41 -12.90 11.05 -15.65
CA VAL A 41 -14.20 10.39 -15.50
C VAL A 41 -15.11 11.25 -14.64
N ALA A 42 -16.13 11.85 -15.25
CA ALA A 42 -17.15 12.60 -14.52
C ALA A 42 -17.83 11.70 -13.47
N SER A 43 -17.90 12.17 -12.21
CA SER A 43 -18.42 11.47 -11.03
C SER A 43 -17.59 10.30 -10.49
N TYR A 44 -16.33 10.14 -10.90
CA TYR A 44 -15.45 9.14 -10.30
C TYR A 44 -14.97 9.58 -8.90
N THR A 45 -15.48 8.93 -7.85
CA THR A 45 -14.98 9.11 -6.48
C THR A 45 -14.65 7.75 -5.88
N SER A 46 -13.35 7.37 -5.91
CA SER A 46 -12.90 6.11 -5.34
C SER A 46 -12.21 6.32 -4.00
N ILE A 47 -13.00 6.19 -2.92
CA ILE A 47 -12.49 6.16 -1.54
C ILE A 47 -11.52 4.99 -1.35
N TYR A 48 -11.75 3.87 -2.04
CA TYR A 48 -10.91 2.68 -1.97
C TYR A 48 -9.50 2.92 -2.50
N LEU A 49 -9.34 3.62 -3.63
CA LEU A 49 -8.00 3.95 -4.16
C LEU A 49 -7.25 4.89 -3.23
N SER A 50 -7.93 5.87 -2.64
CA SER A 50 -7.34 6.79 -1.67
C SER A 50 -6.93 6.08 -0.37
N MET A 51 -7.73 5.13 0.12
CA MET A 51 -7.36 4.30 1.27
C MET A 51 -6.14 3.42 0.97
N LEU A 52 -6.09 2.83 -0.23
CA LEU A 52 -5.01 1.94 -0.64
C LEU A 52 -3.69 2.70 -0.85
N SER A 53 -3.73 3.90 -1.44
CA SER A 53 -2.55 4.77 -1.55
C SER A 53 -2.07 5.24 -0.17
N GLY A 54 -2.98 5.61 0.73
CA GLY A 54 -2.64 5.97 2.12
C GLY A 54 -2.01 4.81 2.90
N TRP A 55 -2.52 3.58 2.70
CA TRP A 55 -1.94 2.39 3.31
C TRP A 55 -0.53 2.12 2.79
N LEU A 56 -0.31 2.16 1.47
CA LEU A 56 1.03 2.00 0.89
C LEU A 56 2.00 3.09 1.35
N PHE A 57 1.52 4.33 1.49
CA PHE A 57 2.31 5.43 2.03
C PHE A 57 2.73 5.14 3.48
N ALA A 58 1.80 4.70 4.35
CA ALA A 58 2.14 4.32 5.72
C ALA A 58 3.14 3.14 5.78
N MET A 59 3.00 2.17 4.88
CA MET A 59 3.92 1.02 4.76
C MET A 59 5.34 1.43 4.35
N SER A 60 5.52 2.59 3.71
CA SER A 60 6.86 3.13 3.41
C SER A 60 7.61 3.65 4.63
N PHE A 61 6.90 4.04 5.70
CA PHE A 61 7.50 4.50 6.96
C PHE A 61 7.63 3.38 8.00
N LEU A 62 6.89 2.29 7.81
CA LEU A 62 7.02 1.10 8.64
C LEU A 62 8.36 0.44 8.33
N ARG A 63 9.30 0.57 9.28
CA ARG A 63 10.53 -0.22 9.29
C ARG A 63 10.13 -1.67 9.54
N PHE A 64 10.03 -2.48 8.48
CA PHE A 64 10.00 -3.94 8.59
C PHE A 64 11.35 -4.37 9.15
N ARG A 65 11.49 -4.34 10.48
CA ARG A 65 12.62 -4.95 11.17
C ARG A 65 12.51 -6.44 10.91
N ALA A 66 13.26 -6.93 9.93
CA ALA A 66 13.75 -8.29 9.99
C ALA A 66 14.64 -8.34 11.25
N GLN A 67 14.11 -8.94 12.33
CA GLN A 67 14.96 -9.44 13.41
C GLN A 67 15.79 -10.61 12.90
#